data_AF-A0A523XA94-F1
#
_entry.id   AF-A0A523XA94-F1
#
_cell.length_a   1.000
_cell.length_b   1.000
_cell.length_c   1.000
_cell.angle_alpha   90.00
_cell.angle_beta   90.00
_cell.angle_gamma   90.00
#
_symmetry.space_group_name_H-M   'P 1'
#
loop_
_entity.id
_entity.type
_entity.pdbx_description
1 polymer ?
#
loop_
_entity_poly.entity_id
_entity_poly.type
_entity_poly.pdbx_seq_one_letter_code
_entity_poly.pdbx_strand_id
1 'polypeptide(L)'
;MCKESSISVKTLSIAATLGVMVWAMIGCGVISSVRPLGQGKHSLTFAVGGPFADYYGGSKPIPYGLVRYRRGLTERTDFYASYHLTPAIFGILGLDFGIAKQYAVQNSIHPAVNIGGGLNFFFQAYDTSHSLSFDPKTFRAFPQVFFVGSYDVKNHLIYFGADNMLQWTSPYLVTALVLGGEYRWSRLFRTTLETRWFAPWENSTFRAVNYTAPIFKHGDIGLVLGLNLYF
;
A
#
# COMPACT_ATOMS: atom_id res chain seq x y z
N MET A 1 -49.55 -16.12 -8.86
CA MET A 1 -48.46 -17.14 -8.89
C MET A 1 -47.16 -16.45 -8.53
N CYS A 2 -46.70 -16.54 -7.28
CA CYS A 2 -45.37 -16.05 -6.91
C CYS A 2 -44.33 -17.07 -7.37
N LYS A 3 -43.39 -16.63 -8.22
CA LYS A 3 -42.33 -17.48 -8.75
C LYS A 3 -41.12 -17.36 -7.81
N GLU A 4 -41.00 -18.27 -6.86
CA GLU A 4 -39.82 -18.34 -5.98
C GLU A 4 -38.56 -18.55 -6.83
N SER A 5 -37.70 -17.54 -6.88
CA SER A 5 -36.39 -17.68 -7.52
C SER A 5 -35.46 -18.41 -6.55
N SER A 6 -35.34 -19.73 -6.72
CA SER A 6 -34.37 -20.56 -6.00
C SER A 6 -32.94 -20.26 -6.47
N ILE A 7 -32.40 -19.12 -6.02
CA ILE A 7 -30.99 -18.76 -6.25
C ILE A 7 -30.12 -19.83 -5.58
N SER A 8 -29.45 -20.63 -6.40
CA SER A 8 -28.63 -21.74 -5.92
C SER A 8 -27.50 -21.22 -5.02
N VAL A 9 -27.36 -21.83 -3.83
CA VAL A 9 -26.30 -21.49 -2.87
C VAL A 9 -24.90 -21.59 -3.50
N LYS A 10 -24.74 -22.45 -4.53
CA LYS A 10 -23.49 -22.60 -5.28
C LYS A 10 -23.16 -21.36 -6.14
N THR A 11 -24.13 -20.74 -6.81
CA THR A 11 -23.88 -19.52 -7.60
C THR A 11 -23.63 -18.31 -6.69
N LEU A 12 -24.27 -18.24 -5.52
CA LEU A 12 -23.98 -17.20 -4.53
C LEU A 12 -22.53 -17.30 -4.00
N SER A 13 -22.06 -18.51 -3.70
CA SER A 13 -20.67 -18.75 -3.26
C SER A 13 -19.63 -18.41 -4.33
N ILE A 14 -19.87 -18.81 -5.59
CA ILE A 14 -18.97 -18.48 -6.71
C ILE A 14 -18.93 -16.96 -6.95
N ALA A 15 -20.09 -16.28 -6.92
CA ALA A 15 -20.17 -14.83 -7.07
C ALA A 15 -19.48 -14.08 -5.91
N ALA A 16 -19.62 -14.56 -4.67
CA ALA A 16 -18.89 -14.02 -3.53
C ALA A 16 -17.37 -14.24 -3.64
N THR A 17 -16.94 -15.41 -4.12
CA THR A 17 -15.52 -15.74 -4.29
C THR A 17 -14.88 -14.92 -5.41
N LEU A 18 -15.55 -14.78 -6.56
CA LEU A 18 -15.14 -13.88 -7.64
C LEU A 18 -15.19 -12.41 -7.18
N GLY A 19 -16.19 -12.02 -6.39
CA GLY A 19 -16.28 -10.69 -5.78
C GLY A 19 -15.05 -10.40 -4.92
N VAL A 20 -14.72 -11.27 -3.96
CA VAL A 20 -13.51 -11.13 -3.12
C VAL A 20 -12.23 -11.12 -3.96
N MET A 21 -12.15 -11.93 -5.02
CA MET A 21 -10.99 -11.98 -5.91
C MET A 21 -10.83 -10.69 -6.74
N VAL A 22 -11.93 -10.11 -7.25
CA VAL A 22 -11.92 -8.84 -7.99
C VAL A 22 -11.65 -7.65 -7.06
N TRP A 23 -12.14 -7.68 -5.82
CA TRP A 23 -11.79 -6.69 -4.80
C TRP A 23 -10.32 -6.77 -4.37
N ALA A 24 -9.64 -7.91 -4.57
CA ALA A 24 -8.21 -8.09 -4.28
C ALA A 24 -7.26 -7.62 -5.42
N MET A 25 -7.72 -6.83 -6.41
CA MET A 25 -6.92 -6.43 -7.60
C MET A 25 -6.50 -4.96 -7.66
N ILE A 26 -6.40 -4.32 -6.52
CA ILE A 26 -6.02 -2.92 -6.36
C ILE A 26 -4.44 -2.81 -6.40
N GLY A 27 -3.74 -1.67 -6.55
CA GLY A 27 -2.25 -1.50 -6.45
C GLY A 27 -1.43 -0.81 -5.31
N CYS A 28 -0.87 0.39 -5.49
CA CYS A 28 0.15 1.01 -4.62
C CYS A 28 -0.12 0.84 -3.11
N GLY A 29 0.87 0.26 -2.40
CA GLY A 29 0.66 -0.56 -1.20
C GLY A 29 0.57 0.15 0.16
N VAL A 30 0.38 -0.66 1.20
CA VAL A 30 0.12 -0.26 2.60
C VAL A 30 1.30 0.56 3.17
N ILE A 31 1.03 1.45 4.14
CA ILE A 31 2.09 2.18 4.86
C ILE A 31 3.07 1.25 5.60
N SER A 32 4.37 1.54 5.56
CA SER A 32 5.41 0.56 5.89
C SER A 32 5.47 0.14 7.37
N SER A 33 5.05 1.00 8.29
CA SER A 33 4.82 0.65 9.70
C SER A 33 3.82 1.61 10.35
N VAL A 34 2.68 1.09 10.84
CA VAL A 34 1.71 1.85 11.65
C VAL A 34 2.09 1.83 13.14
N ARG A 35 2.58 0.68 13.62
CA ARG A 35 2.99 0.41 15.00
C ARG A 35 4.25 -0.48 14.98
N PRO A 36 5.20 -0.29 15.91
CA PRO A 36 6.32 -1.22 16.12
C PRO A 36 5.86 -2.66 16.33
N LEU A 37 6.68 -3.62 15.89
CA LEU A 37 6.45 -5.05 16.15
C LEU A 37 6.82 -5.45 17.60
N GLY A 38 7.77 -4.74 18.20
CA GLY A 38 8.48 -5.17 19.41
C GLY A 38 9.77 -5.93 19.05
N GLN A 39 10.77 -5.92 19.93
CA GLN A 39 12.12 -6.36 19.61
C GLN A 39 12.16 -7.83 19.21
N GLY A 40 12.88 -8.13 18.12
CA GLY A 40 13.09 -9.49 17.62
C GLY A 40 11.88 -10.13 16.93
N LYS A 41 10.71 -9.47 16.88
CA LYS A 41 9.53 -10.00 16.17
C LYS A 41 9.57 -9.66 14.69
N HIS A 42 8.89 -10.48 13.90
CA HIS A 42 8.86 -10.41 12.46
C HIS A 42 7.44 -10.27 11.93
N SER A 43 7.30 -9.68 10.74
CA SER A 43 6.06 -9.80 9.97
C SER A 43 6.30 -9.82 8.48
N LEU A 44 5.47 -10.57 7.76
CA LEU A 44 5.42 -10.59 6.30
C LEU A 44 4.05 -10.07 5.84
N THR A 45 4.04 -9.05 5.00
CA THR A 45 2.85 -8.37 4.48
C THR A 45 2.74 -8.61 2.98
N PHE A 46 1.57 -9.01 2.49
CA PHE A 46 1.22 -9.04 1.08
C PHE A 46 0.17 -7.94 0.85
N ALA A 47 0.37 -7.04 -0.12
CA ALA A 47 -0.51 -5.88 -0.30
C ALA A 47 -0.80 -5.53 -1.76
N VAL A 48 -1.99 -4.97 -2.00
CA VAL A 48 -2.62 -4.75 -3.32
C VAL A 48 -3.70 -3.62 -3.17
N GLY A 49 -3.47 -2.41 -3.70
CA GLY A 49 -4.09 -1.08 -3.42
C GLY A 49 -4.31 0.05 -4.46
N GLY A 50 -3.55 1.15 -4.45
CA GLY A 50 -3.33 1.97 -5.67
C GLY A 50 -4.44 2.81 -6.32
N PRO A 51 -4.01 3.72 -7.21
CA PRO A 51 -4.84 4.77 -7.82
C PRO A 51 -5.86 4.24 -8.82
N PHE A 52 -6.99 4.96 -8.97
CA PHE A 52 -8.01 4.71 -10.00
C PHE A 52 -7.68 5.48 -11.29
N ALA A 53 -7.55 4.75 -12.40
CA ALA A 53 -7.33 5.32 -13.72
C ALA A 53 -8.34 4.80 -14.73
N ASP A 54 -8.59 5.56 -15.79
CA ASP A 54 -9.33 5.07 -16.95
C ASP A 54 -8.43 4.16 -17.78
N TYR A 55 -8.78 2.87 -17.86
CA TYR A 55 -8.14 1.96 -18.80
C TYR A 55 -9.13 0.94 -19.37
N TYR A 56 -9.11 0.80 -20.70
CA TYR A 56 -10.15 0.13 -21.49
C TYR A 56 -11.57 0.67 -21.22
N GLY A 57 -11.74 1.99 -21.21
CA GLY A 57 -13.07 2.66 -21.17
C GLY A 57 -13.82 2.47 -19.85
N GLY A 58 -13.12 2.58 -18.73
CA GLY A 58 -13.70 2.43 -17.40
C GLY A 58 -12.69 2.67 -16.28
N SER A 59 -13.15 3.38 -15.25
CA SER A 59 -12.42 3.62 -14.00
C SER A 59 -12.09 2.30 -13.30
N LYS A 60 -10.80 1.96 -13.25
CA LYS A 60 -10.28 0.74 -12.61
C LYS A 60 -9.04 1.09 -11.80
N PRO A 61 -8.80 0.42 -10.67
CA PRO A 61 -7.55 0.59 -9.96
C PRO A 61 -6.39 0.00 -10.77
N ILE A 62 -5.25 0.68 -10.79
CA ILE A 62 -4.02 0.13 -11.37
C ILE A 62 -3.47 -0.92 -10.39
N PRO A 63 -3.39 -2.22 -10.76
CA PRO A 63 -2.88 -3.26 -9.87
C PRO A 63 -1.37 -3.10 -9.66
N TYR A 64 -0.93 -3.19 -8.42
CA TYR A 64 0.46 -3.00 -7.96
C TYR A 64 0.65 -3.82 -6.68
N GLY A 65 1.04 -5.08 -6.86
CA GLY A 65 1.32 -5.96 -5.74
C GLY A 65 2.64 -5.59 -5.06
N LEU A 66 2.74 -5.76 -3.75
CA LEU A 66 4.01 -5.84 -3.05
C LEU A 66 4.03 -6.94 -1.98
N VAL A 67 5.23 -7.42 -1.68
CA VAL A 67 5.54 -8.20 -0.46
C VAL A 67 6.45 -7.35 0.40
N ARG A 68 6.16 -7.20 1.69
CA ARG A 68 7.01 -6.48 2.65
C ARG A 68 7.36 -7.35 3.84
N TYR A 69 8.63 -7.49 4.11
CA TYR A 69 9.17 -8.01 5.35
C TYR A 69 9.43 -6.86 6.33
N ARG A 70 9.15 -7.10 7.62
CA ARG A 70 9.46 -6.17 8.72
C ARG A 70 10.11 -6.95 9.86
N ARG A 71 10.98 -6.27 10.61
CA ARG A 71 11.63 -6.79 11.82
C ARG A 71 11.70 -5.69 12.88
N GLY A 72 11.23 -5.98 14.09
CA GLY A 72 11.43 -5.10 15.24
C GLY A 72 12.90 -5.10 15.66
N LEU A 73 13.57 -3.96 15.49
CA LEU A 73 14.94 -3.73 15.97
C LEU A 73 14.97 -3.43 17.47
N THR A 74 13.95 -2.73 17.97
CA THR A 74 13.73 -2.43 19.40
C THR A 74 12.23 -2.47 19.70
N GLU A 75 11.84 -2.26 20.95
CA GLU A 75 10.42 -2.08 21.33
C GLU A 75 9.72 -0.90 20.64
N ARG A 76 10.46 0.05 20.04
CA ARG A 76 9.90 1.22 19.37
C ARG A 76 10.42 1.46 17.96
N THR A 77 11.25 0.57 17.42
CA THR A 77 11.89 0.76 16.11
C THR A 77 11.76 -0.50 15.27
N ASP A 78 11.25 -0.37 14.04
CA ASP A 78 11.24 -1.42 13.03
C ASP A 78 12.20 -1.11 11.89
N PHE A 79 12.80 -2.15 11.32
CA PHE A 79 13.28 -2.15 9.94
C PHE A 79 12.20 -2.74 9.03
N TYR A 80 12.12 -2.25 7.79
CA TYR A 80 11.28 -2.83 6.75
C TYR A 80 12.01 -2.92 5.42
N ALA A 81 11.68 -3.94 4.62
CA ALA A 81 12.09 -4.10 3.24
C ALA A 81 10.93 -4.67 2.42
N SER A 82 10.68 -4.11 1.25
CA SER A 82 9.59 -4.47 0.34
C SER A 82 10.10 -4.80 -1.05
N TYR A 83 9.42 -5.71 -1.72
CA TYR A 83 9.59 -6.06 -3.12
C TYR A 83 8.29 -5.81 -3.87
N HIS A 84 8.36 -5.05 -4.97
CA HIS A 84 7.21 -4.66 -5.76
C HIS A 84 6.96 -5.67 -6.89
N LEU A 85 5.91 -6.48 -6.72
CA LEU A 85 5.58 -7.59 -7.60
C LEU A 85 5.12 -7.14 -8.99
N THR A 86 4.30 -6.08 -9.09
CA THR A 86 3.81 -5.64 -10.40
C THR A 86 4.92 -5.10 -11.30
N PRO A 87 5.82 -4.18 -10.86
CA PRO A 87 6.95 -3.76 -11.67
C PRO A 87 7.79 -4.95 -12.18
N ALA A 88 7.96 -5.99 -11.36
CA ALA A 88 8.73 -7.18 -11.74
C ALA A 88 8.11 -7.95 -12.92
N ILE A 89 6.78 -7.96 -13.07
CA ILE A 89 6.09 -8.53 -14.24
C ILE A 89 6.48 -7.79 -15.54
N PHE A 90 6.81 -6.50 -15.44
CA PHE A 90 7.27 -5.67 -16.55
C PHE A 90 8.81 -5.58 -16.65
N GLY A 91 9.54 -6.49 -15.99
CA GLY A 91 11.00 -6.56 -16.02
C GLY A 91 11.72 -5.52 -15.15
N ILE A 92 10.99 -4.75 -14.34
CA ILE A 92 11.53 -3.71 -13.45
C ILE A 92 11.68 -4.27 -12.03
N LEU A 93 12.90 -4.34 -11.51
CA LEU A 93 13.09 -4.67 -10.09
C LEU A 93 12.74 -3.44 -9.25
N GLY A 94 11.63 -3.53 -8.51
CA GLY A 94 11.24 -2.52 -7.53
C GLY A 94 11.54 -3.00 -6.11
N LEU A 95 12.37 -2.25 -5.38
CA LEU A 95 12.72 -2.51 -3.97
C LEU A 95 12.46 -1.26 -3.12
N ASP A 96 12.02 -1.46 -1.90
CA ASP A 96 11.84 -0.40 -0.90
C ASP A 96 12.47 -0.85 0.41
N PHE A 97 13.17 0.00 1.13
CA PHE A 97 13.59 -0.31 2.50
C PHE A 97 13.77 0.93 3.36
N GLY A 98 13.63 0.76 4.67
CA GLY A 98 13.74 1.86 5.61
C GLY A 98 13.59 1.47 7.07
N ILE A 99 13.46 2.49 7.90
CA ILE A 99 13.33 2.38 9.35
C ILE A 99 12.12 3.20 9.79
N ALA A 100 11.35 2.68 10.73
CA ALA A 100 10.25 3.38 11.38
C ALA A 100 10.47 3.42 12.90
N LYS A 101 10.17 4.55 13.53
CA LYS A 101 10.32 4.75 14.98
C LYS A 101 9.06 5.37 15.58
N GLN A 102 8.59 4.79 16.67
CA GLN A 102 7.49 5.30 17.46
C GLN A 102 7.98 6.37 18.43
N TYR A 103 7.47 7.59 18.27
CA TYR A 103 7.79 8.75 19.10
C TYR A 103 6.80 8.90 20.25
N ALA A 104 5.51 8.65 20.01
CA ALA A 104 4.47 8.64 21.05
C ALA A 104 3.78 7.28 21.12
N VAL A 105 3.53 6.81 22.35
CA VAL A 105 2.64 5.69 22.64
C VAL A 105 1.24 6.25 22.85
N GLN A 106 0.21 5.53 22.40
CA GLN A 106 -1.19 5.92 22.60
C GLN A 106 -1.52 6.03 24.09
N ASN A 107 -2.22 7.09 24.47
CA ASN A 107 -2.73 7.29 25.81
C ASN A 107 -4.13 7.88 25.76
N SER A 108 -5.15 7.05 25.98
CA SER A 108 -6.56 7.43 25.93
C SER A 108 -6.91 8.21 24.64
N ILE A 109 -7.09 9.52 24.72
CA ILE A 109 -7.39 10.43 23.60
C ILE A 109 -6.20 10.71 22.68
N HIS A 110 -4.96 10.49 23.11
CA HIS A 110 -3.78 10.78 22.31
C HIS A 110 -3.40 9.56 21.43
N PRO A 111 -3.23 9.74 20.12
CA PRO A 111 -2.82 8.65 19.23
C PRO A 111 -1.36 8.27 19.51
N ALA A 112 -1.01 7.03 19.17
CA ALA A 112 0.41 6.73 18.99
C ALA A 112 0.91 7.40 17.71
N VAL A 113 2.15 7.89 17.74
CA VAL A 113 2.79 8.56 16.61
C VAL A 113 4.01 7.76 16.17
N ASN A 114 4.01 7.34 14.91
CA ASN A 114 5.11 6.64 14.25
C ASN A 114 5.63 7.51 13.10
N ILE A 115 6.94 7.64 12.98
CA ILE A 115 7.60 8.36 11.88
C ILE A 115 8.61 7.40 11.26
N GLY A 116 8.62 7.30 9.94
CA GLY A 116 9.57 6.46 9.22
C GLY A 116 10.17 7.15 8.02
N GLY A 117 11.33 6.65 7.61
CA GLY A 117 12.03 7.08 6.42
C GLY A 117 12.66 5.88 5.70
N GLY A 118 12.74 5.95 4.38
CA GLY A 118 13.26 4.90 3.54
C GLY A 118 13.64 5.38 2.15
N LEU A 119 14.04 4.43 1.31
CA LEU A 119 14.43 4.65 -0.08
C LEU A 119 13.73 3.61 -0.95
N ASN A 120 12.99 4.07 -1.95
CA ASN A 120 12.40 3.24 -3.00
C ASN A 120 13.34 3.26 -4.21
N PHE A 121 13.64 2.10 -4.77
CA PHE A 121 14.54 1.89 -5.89
C PHE A 121 13.82 1.14 -7.00
N PHE A 122 13.99 1.62 -8.23
CA PHE A 122 13.49 0.95 -9.43
C PHE A 122 14.60 0.94 -10.49
N PHE A 123 14.80 -0.22 -11.13
CA PHE A 123 15.69 -0.34 -12.28
C PHE A 123 15.21 -1.46 -13.20
N GLN A 124 15.52 -1.36 -14.50
CA GLN A 124 15.30 -2.45 -15.44
C GLN A 124 16.28 -3.58 -15.10
N ALA A 125 15.76 -4.76 -14.85
CA ALA A 125 16.55 -5.96 -14.55
C ALA A 125 16.49 -7.00 -15.68
N TYR A 126 15.47 -6.93 -16.54
CA TYR A 126 15.27 -7.84 -17.67
C TYR A 126 15.07 -7.05 -18.97
N ASP A 127 15.76 -7.47 -20.02
CA ASP A 127 15.47 -7.00 -21.38
C ASP A 127 14.26 -7.76 -21.98
N THR A 128 13.75 -7.31 -23.12
CA THR A 128 12.78 -7.98 -23.99
C THR A 128 13.08 -9.47 -24.24
N SER A 129 14.36 -9.85 -24.27
CA SER A 129 14.86 -11.22 -24.38
C SER A 129 14.74 -12.05 -23.09
N HIS A 130 14.20 -11.48 -22.00
CA HIS A 130 14.18 -12.03 -20.64
C HIS A 130 15.57 -12.36 -20.04
N SER A 131 16.64 -11.92 -20.70
CA SER A 131 18.00 -12.00 -20.16
C SER A 131 18.19 -10.98 -19.04
N LEU A 132 18.86 -11.39 -17.96
CA LEU A 132 19.22 -10.49 -16.86
C LEU A 132 20.18 -9.41 -17.37
N SER A 133 19.72 -8.17 -17.41
CA SER A 133 20.46 -7.03 -17.93
C SER A 133 20.28 -5.85 -16.99
N PHE A 134 21.38 -5.42 -16.37
CA PHE A 134 21.39 -4.29 -15.44
C PHE A 134 21.87 -3.03 -16.18
N ASP A 135 20.93 -2.19 -16.63
CA ASP A 135 21.28 -0.87 -17.17
C ASP A 135 21.25 0.19 -16.05
N PRO A 136 22.41 0.70 -15.59
CA PRO A 136 22.45 1.73 -14.55
C PRO A 136 21.77 3.04 -14.96
N LYS A 137 21.53 3.31 -16.25
CA LYS A 137 20.78 4.49 -16.72
C LYS A 137 19.28 4.41 -16.38
N THR A 138 18.76 3.20 -16.13
CA THR A 138 17.36 2.98 -15.73
C THR A 138 17.13 3.13 -14.24
N PHE A 139 18.21 3.18 -13.43
CA PHE A 139 18.12 3.32 -11.99
C PHE A 139 17.42 4.62 -11.57
N ARG A 140 16.42 4.49 -10.70
CA ARG A 140 15.71 5.58 -10.05
C ARG A 140 15.68 5.32 -8.55
N ALA A 141 15.97 6.34 -7.76
CA ALA A 141 15.88 6.32 -6.31
C ALA A 141 14.95 7.44 -5.84
N PHE A 142 14.03 7.12 -4.94
CA PHE A 142 13.04 8.03 -4.39
C PHE A 142 13.06 7.93 -2.85
N PRO A 143 13.61 8.92 -2.15
CA PRO A 143 13.46 9.03 -0.70
C PRO A 143 12.00 9.12 -0.31
N GLN A 144 11.66 8.45 0.79
CA GLN A 144 10.33 8.41 1.35
C GLN A 144 10.40 8.78 2.83
N VAL A 145 9.47 9.62 3.28
CA VAL A 145 9.26 9.94 4.70
C VAL A 145 7.76 9.91 4.99
N PHE A 146 7.36 9.12 5.98
CA PHE A 146 5.96 9.01 6.40
C PHE A 146 5.76 9.35 7.87
N PHE A 147 4.58 9.85 8.17
CA PHE A 147 4.09 10.17 9.51
C PHE A 147 2.72 9.53 9.70
N VAL A 148 2.53 8.79 10.80
CA VAL A 148 1.28 8.07 11.10
C VAL A 148 0.85 8.30 12.54
N GLY A 149 -0.39 8.78 12.70
CA GLY A 149 -1.16 8.69 13.94
C GLY A 149 -2.00 7.42 13.95
N SER A 150 -2.11 6.73 15.08
CA SER A 150 -2.94 5.52 15.18
C SER A 150 -3.56 5.27 16.54
N TYR A 151 -4.75 4.67 16.54
CA TYR A 151 -5.51 4.22 17.71
C TYR A 151 -5.75 2.71 17.66
N ASP A 152 -5.40 2.06 18.76
CA ASP A 152 -5.72 0.67 19.05
C ASP A 152 -7.07 0.62 19.78
N VAL A 153 -8.05 -0.08 19.19
CA VAL A 153 -9.44 -0.15 19.66
C VAL A 153 -9.93 -1.60 19.54
N LYS A 154 -9.79 -2.37 20.62
CA LYS A 154 -10.16 -3.81 20.69
C LYS A 154 -9.42 -4.63 19.62
N ASN A 155 -10.14 -5.16 18.64
CA ASN A 155 -9.59 -5.97 17.55
C ASN A 155 -9.22 -5.15 16.31
N HIS A 156 -9.34 -3.82 16.38
CA HIS A 156 -9.07 -2.90 15.28
C HIS A 156 -7.89 -1.99 15.62
N LEU A 157 -7.02 -1.76 14.64
CA LEU A 157 -6.09 -0.64 14.64
C LEU A 157 -6.62 0.35 13.60
N ILE A 158 -6.90 1.59 13.97
CA ILE A 158 -7.30 2.65 13.02
C ILE A 158 -6.16 3.65 12.93
N TYR A 159 -5.82 4.11 11.73
CA TYR A 159 -4.68 5.00 11.52
C TYR A 159 -4.90 6.01 10.40
N PHE A 160 -4.20 7.13 10.51
CA PHE A 160 -4.23 8.23 9.57
C PHE A 160 -2.83 8.84 9.48
N GLY A 161 -2.50 9.49 8.37
CA GLY A 161 -1.15 10.01 8.19
C GLY A 161 -0.88 10.66 6.85
N ALA A 162 0.39 10.90 6.60
CA ALA A 162 0.91 11.35 5.31
C ALA A 162 2.15 10.54 4.96
N ASP A 163 2.25 10.16 3.70
CA ASP A 163 3.39 9.44 3.10
C ASP A 163 3.96 10.33 1.99
N ASN A 164 5.23 10.71 2.08
CA ASN A 164 5.84 11.70 1.20
C ASN A 164 7.02 11.09 0.47
N MET A 165 6.94 11.04 -0.86
CA MET A 165 8.00 10.55 -1.73
C MET A 165 8.63 11.72 -2.49
N LEU A 166 9.95 11.87 -2.40
CA LEU A 166 10.71 12.88 -3.13
C LEU A 166 11.29 12.28 -4.40
N GLN A 167 11.11 12.96 -5.53
CA GLN A 167 11.85 12.67 -6.76
C GLN A 167 13.10 13.55 -6.81
N TRP A 168 14.29 12.96 -6.75
CA TRP A 168 15.55 13.73 -6.82
C TRP A 168 15.88 14.26 -8.22
N THR A 169 15.50 13.54 -9.28
CA THR A 169 15.82 13.89 -10.67
C THR A 169 15.02 15.08 -11.22
N SER A 170 13.94 15.43 -10.55
CA SER A 170 13.12 16.62 -10.76
C SER A 170 12.51 16.93 -9.39
N PRO A 171 12.98 17.96 -8.65
CA PRO A 171 12.70 18.13 -7.22
C PRO A 171 11.21 18.35 -6.97
N TYR A 172 10.53 17.26 -6.68
CA TYR A 172 9.08 17.17 -6.72
C TYR A 172 8.61 16.21 -5.63
N LEU A 173 7.65 16.66 -4.82
CA LEU A 173 7.20 15.97 -3.61
C LEU A 173 5.81 15.39 -3.82
N VAL A 174 5.73 14.07 -3.98
CA VAL A 174 4.47 13.35 -4.04
C VAL A 174 4.02 13.03 -2.61
N THR A 175 3.08 13.80 -2.09
CA THR A 175 2.40 13.47 -0.83
C THR A 175 1.17 12.60 -1.10
N ALA A 176 1.00 11.53 -0.35
CA ALA A 176 -0.25 10.79 -0.21
C ALA A 176 -0.79 10.97 1.21
N LEU A 177 -2.00 11.50 1.35
CA LEU A 177 -2.72 11.45 2.63
C LEU A 177 -3.31 10.06 2.82
N VAL A 178 -3.18 9.49 4.00
CA VAL A 178 -3.50 8.09 4.29
C VAL A 178 -4.56 8.01 5.38
N LEU A 179 -5.56 7.15 5.19
CA LEU A 179 -6.53 6.72 6.20
C LEU A 179 -6.71 5.21 6.07
N GLY A 180 -6.65 4.45 7.15
CA GLY A 180 -6.80 3.00 7.07
C GLY A 180 -7.07 2.33 8.41
N GLY A 181 -7.19 1.01 8.36
CA GLY A 181 -7.25 0.19 9.56
C GLY A 181 -6.84 -1.26 9.34
N GLU A 182 -6.33 -1.89 10.40
CA GLU A 182 -6.10 -3.33 10.50
C GLU A 182 -7.23 -3.98 11.31
N TYR A 183 -7.68 -5.16 10.87
CA TYR A 183 -8.50 -6.06 11.67
C TYR A 183 -7.72 -7.31 12.08
N ARG A 184 -7.81 -7.68 13.35
CA ARG A 184 -7.06 -8.77 13.96
C ARG A 184 -7.89 -10.05 14.04
N TRP A 185 -7.70 -10.93 13.05
CA TRP A 185 -8.30 -12.26 13.04
C TRP A 185 -7.70 -13.17 14.12
N SER A 186 -6.39 -13.07 14.34
CA SER A 186 -5.68 -13.82 15.38
C SER A 186 -4.38 -13.13 15.80
N ARG A 187 -3.57 -13.81 16.62
CA ARG A 187 -2.20 -13.36 16.94
C ARG A 187 -1.27 -13.35 15.72
N LEU A 188 -1.52 -14.24 14.75
CA LEU A 188 -0.67 -14.45 13.58
C LEU A 188 -1.19 -13.70 12.34
N PHE A 189 -2.50 -13.54 12.19
CA PHE A 189 -3.14 -13.02 10.97
C PHE A 189 -3.88 -11.70 11.22
N ARG A 190 -3.58 -10.70 10.38
CA ARG A 190 -4.35 -9.43 10.32
C ARG A 190 -4.58 -9.01 8.87
N THR A 191 -5.74 -8.44 8.58
CA THR A 191 -6.03 -7.83 7.28
C THR A 191 -6.05 -6.31 7.40
N THR A 192 -5.48 -5.61 6.43
CA THR A 192 -5.47 -4.15 6.35
C THR A 192 -6.40 -3.69 5.25
N LEU A 193 -7.16 -2.62 5.50
CA LEU A 193 -7.80 -1.79 4.48
C LEU A 193 -7.27 -0.36 4.64
N GLU A 194 -6.66 0.20 3.60
CA GLU A 194 -6.15 1.57 3.55
C GLU A 194 -6.83 2.34 2.41
N THR A 195 -6.79 3.66 2.48
CA THR A 195 -7.21 4.59 1.44
C THR A 195 -6.15 5.70 1.39
N ARG A 196 -5.77 6.09 0.18
CA ARG A 196 -4.76 7.10 -0.09
C ARG A 196 -5.34 8.17 -1.00
N TRP A 197 -5.08 9.44 -0.70
CA TRP A 197 -5.30 10.54 -1.64
C TRP A 197 -3.93 11.07 -2.07
N PHE A 198 -3.52 10.68 -3.28
CA PHE A 198 -2.22 10.99 -3.87
C PHE A 198 -2.22 12.39 -4.47
N ALA A 199 -1.14 13.15 -4.26
CA ALA A 199 -0.93 14.50 -4.78
C ALA A 199 -2.15 15.44 -4.61
N PRO A 200 -2.71 15.60 -3.39
CA PRO A 200 -4.00 16.26 -3.14
C PRO A 200 -4.04 17.76 -3.50
N TRP A 201 -2.88 18.38 -3.73
CA TRP A 201 -2.71 19.78 -4.15
C TRP A 201 -2.56 19.95 -5.67
N GLU A 202 -2.50 18.86 -6.44
CA GLU A 202 -2.11 18.92 -7.84
C GLU A 202 -3.25 18.61 -8.79
N ASN A 203 -3.42 19.48 -9.79
CA ASN A 203 -4.41 19.29 -10.84
C ASN A 203 -4.11 18.02 -11.65
N SER A 204 -4.96 17.01 -11.53
CA SER A 204 -4.80 15.71 -12.20
C SER A 204 -5.36 15.67 -13.63
N THR A 205 -6.06 16.73 -14.07
CA THR A 205 -6.75 16.79 -15.38
C THR A 205 -5.83 16.70 -16.60
N PHE A 206 -4.53 17.01 -16.45
CA PHE A 206 -3.55 17.06 -17.55
C PHE A 206 -2.39 16.06 -17.38
N ARG A 207 -2.56 15.00 -16.58
CA ARG A 207 -1.52 13.98 -16.39
C ARG A 207 -1.55 12.94 -17.51
N ALA A 208 -0.41 12.32 -17.77
CA ALA A 208 -0.26 11.24 -18.76
C ALA A 208 -1.09 9.99 -18.41
N VAL A 209 -1.46 9.82 -17.13
CA VAL A 209 -2.47 8.86 -16.67
C VAL A 209 -3.75 9.64 -16.39
N ASN A 210 -4.86 9.24 -17.04
CA ASN A 210 -6.17 9.83 -16.81
C ASN A 210 -6.78 9.27 -15.52
N TYR A 211 -6.58 9.96 -14.41
CA TYR A 211 -7.09 9.57 -13.10
C TYR A 211 -8.60 9.82 -12.99
N THR A 212 -9.33 8.82 -12.53
CA THR A 212 -10.80 8.80 -12.58
C THR A 212 -11.49 9.08 -11.25
N ALA A 213 -10.74 9.16 -10.14
CA ALA A 213 -11.27 9.53 -8.83
C ALA A 213 -10.65 10.84 -8.25
N PRO A 214 -10.50 11.94 -9.01
CA PRO A 214 -9.92 13.17 -8.49
C PRO A 214 -10.88 13.91 -7.55
N ILE A 215 -10.48 14.11 -6.29
CA ILE A 215 -11.28 14.91 -5.35
C ILE A 215 -11.09 16.39 -5.68
N PHE A 216 -12.18 17.11 -5.98
CA PHE A 216 -12.15 18.53 -6.39
C PHE A 216 -11.20 18.82 -7.58
N LYS A 217 -11.05 17.88 -8.53
CA LYS A 217 -10.08 17.94 -9.66
C LYS A 217 -8.59 17.88 -9.25
N HIS A 218 -8.29 17.50 -8.01
CA HIS A 218 -6.93 17.40 -7.51
C HIS A 218 -6.59 15.99 -7.02
N GLY A 219 -5.37 15.57 -7.34
CA GLY A 219 -4.86 14.27 -6.98
C GLY A 219 -5.64 13.10 -7.56
N ASP A 220 -5.52 11.95 -6.91
CA ASP A 220 -6.33 10.77 -7.15
C ASP A 220 -6.49 9.92 -5.88
N ILE A 221 -7.57 9.14 -5.81
CA ILE A 221 -7.80 8.19 -4.71
C ILE A 221 -7.22 6.81 -5.08
N GLY A 222 -6.63 6.13 -4.12
CA GLY A 222 -6.48 4.67 -4.14
C GLY A 222 -7.02 4.02 -2.87
N LEU A 223 -7.39 2.74 -2.95
CA LEU A 223 -7.66 1.88 -1.79
C LEU A 223 -6.42 1.00 -1.53
N VAL A 224 -6.34 0.21 -0.45
CA VAL A 224 -5.33 -0.87 -0.29
C VAL A 224 -5.86 -2.00 0.54
N LEU A 225 -5.74 -3.22 0.05
CA LEU A 225 -5.90 -4.44 0.84
C LEU A 225 -4.54 -5.02 1.18
N GLY A 226 -4.39 -5.44 2.44
CA GLY A 226 -3.19 -6.10 2.94
C GLY A 226 -3.52 -7.34 3.75
N LEU A 227 -2.66 -8.36 3.66
CA LEU A 227 -2.63 -9.51 4.57
C LEU A 227 -1.28 -9.52 5.28
N ASN A 228 -1.30 -9.51 6.61
CA ASN A 228 -0.13 -9.45 7.47
C ASN A 228 -0.03 -10.74 8.28
N LEU A 229 1.13 -11.40 8.17
CA LEU A 229 1.52 -12.57 8.93
C LEU A 229 2.56 -12.15 9.97
N TYR A 230 2.38 -12.51 11.23
CA TYR A 230 3.31 -12.20 12.34
C TYR A 230 3.91 -13.49 12.90
N PHE A 231 5.22 -13.47 13.19
CA PHE A 231 5.97 -14.60 13.74
C PHE A 231 7.21 -14.13 14.53
#